data_AF-X0VJA2-F1
#
_entry.id   AF-X0VJA2-F1
#
_cell.length_a   1.000
_cell.length_b   1.000
_cell.length_c   1.000
_cell.angle_alpha   90.00
_cell.angle_beta   90.00
_cell.angle_gamma   90.00
#
_symmetry.space_group_name_H-M   'P 1'
#
loop_
_entity.id
_entity.type
_entity.pdbx_description
1 polymer ?
#
loop_
_entity_poly.entity_id
_entity_poly.type
_entity_poly.pdbx_seq_one_letter_code
_entity_poly.pdbx_strand_id
1 'polypeptide(L)' 'STATRHYSIQRQSDGMQLALVHSLGVWVDLRTGKPIRIPESLLTDFADNIVL' A
#
# COMPACT_ATOMS: atom_id res chain seq x y z
N SER A 1 -3.01 -10.84 -7.25
CA SER A 1 -2.04 -10.47 -6.21
C SER A 1 -2.61 -9.30 -5.43
N THR A 2 -2.42 -9.28 -4.12
CA THR A 2 -2.84 -8.18 -3.24
C THR A 2 -1.63 -7.59 -2.55
N ALA A 3 -1.75 -6.37 -2.03
CA ALA A 3 -0.77 -5.80 -1.10
C ALA A 3 -1.51 -5.06 0.02
N THR A 4 -1.00 -5.15 1.24
CA THR A 4 -1.51 -4.39 2.37
C THR A 4 -0.61 -3.18 2.63
N ARG A 5 -1.20 -2.01 2.82
CA ARG A 5 -0.48 -0.81 3.27
C ARG A 5 -0.83 -0.52 4.72
N HIS A 6 0.21 -0.31 5.53
CA HIS A 6 0.10 0.08 6.93
C HIS A 6 0.42 1.57 7.05
N TYR A 7 -0.49 2.33 7.66
CA TYR A 7 -0.32 3.76 7.88
C TYR A 7 -0.31 4.07 9.37
N SER A 8 0.60 4.96 9.76
CA SER A 8 0.63 5.63 11.05
C SER A 8 0.34 7.10 10.81
N ILE A 9 -0.76 7.60 11.37
CA ILE A 9 -1.18 9.00 11.25
C ILE A 9 -0.95 9.69 12.59
N GLN A 10 -0.12 10.71 12.58
CA GLN A 10 0.28 11.47 13.78
C GLN A 10 -0.01 12.95 13.61
N ARG A 11 -0.41 13.60 14.71
CA ARG A 11 -0.51 15.05 14.75
C ARG A 11 0.90 15.64 14.82
N GLN A 12 1.21 16.57 13.93
CA GLN A 12 2.56 17.13 13.81
C GLN A 12 3.03 17.90 15.05
N SER A 13 2.12 18.60 15.75
CA SER A 13 2.48 19.50 16.86
C SER A 13 3.03 18.79 18.10
N ASP A 14 2.56 17.57 18.36
CA ASP A 14 2.84 16.83 19.60
C ASP A 14 3.21 15.36 19.35
N GLY A 15 3.25 14.92 18.08
CA GLY A 15 3.52 13.54 17.70
C GLY A 15 2.41 12.56 18.12
N MET A 16 1.25 13.05 18.59
CA MET A 16 0.19 12.20 19.09
C MET A 16 -0.32 11.30 17.96
N GLN A 17 -0.32 9.98 18.20
CA GLN A 17 -0.93 9.01 17.29
C GLN A 17 -2.44 9.26 17.20
N LEU A 18 -2.91 9.64 16.01
CA LEU A 18 -4.33 9.87 15.74
C LEU A 18 -5.00 8.61 15.21
N ALA A 19 -4.30 7.82 14.39
CA ALA A 19 -4.85 6.59 13.83
C ALA A 19 -3.77 5.60 13.37
N LEU A 20 -4.13 4.32 13.38
CA LEU A 20 -3.45 3.24 12.67
C LEU A 20 -4.42 2.69 11.63
N VAL A 21 -3.98 2.55 10.39
CA VAL A 21 -4.84 2.13 9.28
C VAL A 21 -4.18 1.03 8.47
N HIS A 22 -4.94 -0.02 8.16
CA HIS A 22 -4.54 -1.05 7.22
C HIS A 22 -5.48 -1.00 6.00
N SER A 23 -4.93 -0.96 4.80
CA SER A 23 -5.72 -1.02 3.57
C SER A 23 -5.23 -2.16 2.67
N LEU A 24 -6.18 -2.93 2.14
CA LEU A 24 -5.92 -4.00 1.17
C LEU A 24 -6.14 -3.48 -0.24
N GLY A 25 -5.10 -3.54 -1.07
CA GLY A 25 -5.12 -3.11 -2.46
C GLY A 25 -5.05 -4.26 -3.45
N VAL A 26 -5.75 -4.11 -4.57
CA VAL A 26 -5.59 -4.90 -5.80
C VAL A 26 -5.22 -3.98 -6.95
N TRP A 27 -4.49 -4.53 -7.94
CA TRP A 27 -4.19 -3.80 -9.17
C TRP A 27 -5.17 -4.22 -10.24
N VAL A 28 -5.64 -3.23 -11.01
CA VAL A 28 -6.68 -3.39 -12.01
C VAL A 28 -6.20 -2.77 -13.31
N ASP A 29 -6.38 -3.49 -14.43
CA ASP A 29 -6.24 -2.92 -15.76
C ASP A 29 -7.40 -1.94 -15.98
N LEU A 30 -7.08 -0.65 -16.14
CA LEU A 30 -8.07 0.42 -16.26
C LEU A 30 -8.92 0.32 -17.53
N ARG A 31 -8.42 -0.32 -18.59
CA ARG A 31 -9.17 -0.49 -19.83
C ARG A 31 -10.24 -1.57 -19.70
N THR A 32 -9.95 -2.63 -18.95
CA THR A 32 -10.82 -3.81 -18.85
C THR A 32 -11.58 -3.91 -17.52
N GLY A 33 -11.16 -3.15 -16.51
CA GLY A 33 -11.67 -3.24 -15.14
C GLY A 33 -11.30 -4.54 -14.42
N LYS A 34 -10.41 -5.35 -15.00
CA LYS A 34 -10.07 -6.68 -14.47
C LYS A 34 -8.84 -6.63 -13.59
N PRO A 35 -8.78 -7.44 -12.52
CA PRO A 35 -7.58 -7.58 -11.71
C PRO A 35 -6.39 -8.06 -12.54
N ILE A 36 -5.21 -7.52 -12.21
CA ILE A 36 -3.93 -7.90 -12.80
C ILE A 36 -2.93 -8.25 -11.71
N ARG A 37 -1.76 -8.76 -12.13
CA ARG A 37 -0.59 -8.88 -11.25
C ARG A 37 -0.05 -7.48 -10.92
N ILE A 38 0.63 -7.38 -9.79
CA ILE A 38 1.37 -6.17 -9.44
C ILE A 38 2.50 -6.04 -10.47
N PRO A 39 2.68 -4.87 -11.11
CA PRO A 39 3.80 -4.66 -12.02
C PRO A 39 5.13 -4.89 -11.32
N GLU A 40 6.07 -5.57 -12.00
CA GLU A 40 7.38 -5.91 -11.42
C GLU A 40 8.17 -4.67 -11.00
N SER A 41 8.14 -3.60 -11.81
CA SER A 41 8.78 -2.33 -11.46
C SER A 41 8.28 -1.77 -10.13
N LEU A 42 6.98 -1.91 -9.84
CA LEU A 42 6.41 -1.45 -8.59
C LEU A 42 6.85 -2.33 -7.41
N LEU A 43 7.03 -3.64 -7.61
CA LEU A 43 7.60 -4.50 -6.57
C LEU A 43 9.05 -4.11 -6.28
N THR A 44 9.82 -3.76 -7.32
CA THR A 44 11.20 -3.28 -7.17
C THR A 44 11.26 -1.96 -6.42
N ASP A 45 10.43 -0.98 -6.78
CA ASP A 45 10.39 0.34 -6.13
C ASP A 45 10.02 0.26 -4.64
N PHE A 46 9.26 -0.77 -4.25
CA PHE A 46 8.79 -1.01 -2.88
C PHE A 46 9.50 -2.18 -2.19
N ALA A 47 10.66 -2.63 -2.68
CA ALA A 47 11.35 -3.81 -2.16
C ALA A 47 11.58 -3.72 -0.63
N ASP A 48 11.99 -2.54 -0.14
CA ASP A 48 12.22 -2.29 1.29
C ASP A 48 10.94 -2.31 2.15
N ASN A 49 9.77 -2.25 1.52
CA ASN A 49 8.46 -2.28 2.18
C ASN A 49 7.82 -3.68 2.18
N ILE A 50 8.43 -4.67 1.55
CA ILE A 50 7.93 -6.04 1.53
C ILE A 50 8.43 -6.76 2.78
N VAL A 51 7.51 -7.14 3.67
CA VAL A 51 7.79 -7.90 4.89
C VAL A 51 7.33 -9.33 4.68
N LEU A 52 8.19 -10.31 5.00
CA LEU A 52 7.92 -11.76 4.91
C LEU A 52 7.19 -12.29 6.15
#